data_AF-A0A1L8ZBB6-F1
#
_entry.id   AF-A0A1L8ZBB6-F1
#
_cell.length_a   1.000
_cell.length_b   1.000
_cell.length_c   1.000
_cell.angle_alpha   90.00
_cell.angle_beta   90.00
_cell.angle_gamma   90.00
#
_symmetry.space_group_name_H-M   'P 1'
#
loop_
_entity.id
_entity.type
_entity.pdbx_description
1 polymer ?
#
loop_
_entity_poly.entity_id
_entity_poly.type
_entity_poly.pdbx_seq_one_letter_code
_entity_poly.pdbx_strand_id
1 'polypeptide(L)'
;MRQADFFTKKCKKIILNNNDLQSLIDNIKNIFYEVLKEFDKKSLEDIFNYYYETYDLNHSLYSFIEKFVPIINFLLFEDLEYNFNSDEKKLILNVFDLSANTLASNKLNKLASALVSLKILN
;
A
#
# COMPACT_ATOMS: atom_id res chain seq x y z
N MET A 1 -13.91 -9.49 5.55
CA MET A 1 -13.14 -9.43 4.28
C MET A 1 -12.05 -8.41 4.51
N ARG A 2 -10.79 -8.78 4.26
CA ARG A 2 -9.65 -7.90 4.54
C ARG A 2 -9.74 -6.65 3.66
N GLN A 3 -9.26 -5.50 4.13
CA GLN A 3 -9.21 -4.26 3.35
C GLN A 3 -8.37 -4.44 2.09
N ALA A 4 -7.31 -5.26 2.13
CA ALA A 4 -6.56 -5.63 0.93
C ALA A 4 -7.41 -6.42 -0.10
N ASP A 5 -8.31 -7.30 0.35
CA ASP A 5 -9.26 -7.98 -0.53
C ASP A 5 -10.26 -6.97 -1.13
N PHE A 6 -10.71 -6.00 -0.33
CA PHE A 6 -11.63 -4.96 -0.76
C PHE A 6 -11.01 -4.06 -1.82
N PHE A 7 -9.79 -3.58 -1.57
CA PHE A 7 -8.94 -2.88 -2.52
C PHE A 7 -8.88 -3.65 -3.84
N THR A 8 -8.47 -4.92 -3.78
CA THR A 8 -8.33 -5.77 -4.95
C THR A 8 -9.64 -5.89 -5.71
N LYS A 9 -10.76 -6.22 -5.05
CA LYS A 9 -12.07 -6.35 -5.72
C LYS A 9 -12.54 -5.06 -6.37
N LYS A 10 -12.36 -3.90 -5.72
CA LYS A 10 -12.75 -2.60 -6.26
C LYS A 10 -11.93 -2.26 -7.51
N CYS A 11 -10.61 -2.48 -7.46
CA CYS A 11 -9.71 -2.29 -8.59
C CYS A 11 -10.00 -3.27 -9.75
N LYS A 12 -10.27 -4.54 -9.46
CA LYS A 12 -10.65 -5.54 -10.48
C LYS A 12 -11.94 -5.16 -11.20
N LYS A 13 -12.90 -4.56 -10.50
CA LYS A 13 -14.17 -4.09 -11.09
C LYS A 13 -13.99 -2.89 -12.01
N ILE A 14 -13.11 -1.94 -11.69
CA ILE A 14 -12.88 -0.77 -12.57
C ILE A 14 -12.11 -1.15 -13.83
N ILE A 15 -11.18 -2.11 -13.75
CA ILE A 15 -10.44 -2.61 -14.92
C ILE A 15 -11.39 -3.15 -15.98
N LEU A 16 -12.43 -3.88 -15.56
CA LEU A 16 -13.39 -4.47 -16.49
C LEU A 16 -14.26 -3.43 -17.23
N ASN A 17 -14.35 -2.21 -16.71
CA ASN A 17 -15.32 -1.21 -17.16
C ASN A 17 -14.68 0.06 -17.76
N ASN A 18 -13.34 0.14 -17.83
CA ASN A 18 -12.65 1.35 -18.27
C ASN A 18 -11.60 1.04 -19.34
N ASN A 19 -11.63 1.79 -20.43
CA ASN A 19 -10.78 1.57 -21.61
C ASN A 19 -9.57 2.52 -21.66
N ASP A 20 -9.54 3.55 -20.81
CA ASP A 20 -8.44 4.50 -20.76
C ASP A 20 -7.45 4.15 -19.64
N LEU A 21 -6.19 3.91 -20.00
CA LEU A 21 -5.16 3.48 -19.06
C LEU A 21 -4.87 4.54 -18.00
N GLN A 22 -4.78 5.82 -18.38
CA GLN A 22 -4.45 6.90 -17.45
C GLN A 22 -5.55 7.05 -16.38
N SER A 23 -6.81 7.13 -16.83
CA SER A 23 -7.97 7.15 -15.94
C SER A 23 -8.01 5.95 -15.01
N LEU A 24 -7.64 4.76 -15.51
CA LEU A 24 -7.62 3.54 -14.72
C LEU A 24 -6.57 3.60 -13.61
N ILE A 25 -5.35 4.04 -13.92
CA ILE A 25 -4.27 4.21 -12.93
C ILE A 25 -4.65 5.24 -11.87
N ASP A 26 -5.21 6.39 -12.27
CA ASP A 26 -5.66 7.43 -11.33
C ASP A 26 -6.78 6.91 -10.41
N ASN A 27 -7.69 6.09 -10.94
CA ASN A 27 -8.72 5.44 -10.13
C ASN A 27 -8.14 4.43 -9.14
N ILE A 28 -7.17 3.60 -9.53
CA ILE A 28 -6.48 2.67 -8.61
C ILE A 28 -5.78 3.46 -7.50
N LYS A 29 -5.08 4.54 -7.86
CA LYS A 29 -4.40 5.45 -6.92
C LYS A 29 -5.36 6.02 -5.89
N ASN A 30 -6.52 6.49 -6.34
CA ASN A 30 -7.56 7.00 -5.45
C ASN A 30 -8.10 5.93 -4.51
N ILE A 31 -8.33 4.70 -5.00
CA ILE A 31 -8.78 3.58 -4.16
C ILE A 31 -7.72 3.23 -3.11
N PHE A 32 -6.44 3.21 -3.48
CA PHE A 32 -5.33 2.98 -2.56
C PHE A 32 -5.33 4.00 -1.42
N TYR A 33 -5.48 5.29 -1.75
CA TYR A 33 -5.54 6.37 -0.77
C TYR A 33 -6.79 6.31 0.11
N GLU A 34 -7.94 5.91 -0.42
CA GLU A 34 -9.14 5.75 0.38
C GLU A 34 -8.98 4.64 1.43
N VAL A 35 -8.36 3.52 1.05
CA VAL A 35 -8.12 2.37 1.94
C VAL A 35 -7.17 2.72 3.07
N LEU A 36 -6.15 3.54 2.80
CA LEU A 36 -5.10 3.93 3.75
C LEU A 36 -5.22 5.38 4.20
N LYS A 37 -6.41 5.97 4.16
CA LYS A 37 -6.64 7.42 4.37
C LYS A 37 -6.17 8.00 5.72
N GLU A 38 -5.86 7.14 6.68
CA GLU A 38 -5.32 7.55 7.99
C GLU A 38 -3.81 7.81 7.99
N PHE A 39 -3.11 7.36 6.96
CA PHE A 39 -1.70 7.59 6.76
C PHE A 39 -1.45 8.89 5.98
N ASP A 40 -0.23 9.41 6.11
CA ASP A 40 0.19 10.58 5.37
C ASP A 40 0.12 10.36 3.86
N LYS A 41 -0.53 11.29 3.15
CA LYS A 41 -0.77 11.18 1.71
C LYS A 41 0.53 11.10 0.93
N LYS A 42 1.54 11.92 1.27
CA LYS A 42 2.82 11.96 0.55
C LYS A 42 3.50 10.59 0.55
N SER A 43 3.47 9.94 1.71
CA SER A 43 4.03 8.60 1.89
C SER A 43 3.30 7.53 1.06
N LEU A 44 1.98 7.64 0.96
CA LEU A 44 1.19 6.75 0.11
C LEU A 44 1.50 6.99 -1.38
N GLU A 45 1.78 8.24 -1.78
CA GLU A 45 2.21 8.54 -3.14
C GLU A 45 3.56 7.87 -3.45
N ASP A 46 4.51 7.91 -2.51
CA ASP A 46 5.82 7.30 -2.66
C ASP A 46 5.71 5.78 -2.90
N ILE A 47 4.87 5.08 -2.13
CA ILE A 47 4.59 3.65 -2.34
C ILE A 47 3.97 3.41 -3.72
N PHE A 48 2.97 4.21 -4.08
CA PHE A 48 2.27 4.03 -5.35
C PHE A 48 3.20 4.22 -6.55
N ASN A 49 3.99 5.30 -6.52
CA ASN A 49 4.94 5.61 -7.57
C ASN A 49 6.01 4.52 -7.68
N TYR A 50 6.54 4.01 -6.56
CA TYR A 50 7.50 2.90 -6.59
C TYR A 50 6.97 1.67 -7.34
N TYR A 51 5.75 1.22 -7.01
CA TYR A 51 5.18 0.06 -7.70
C TYR A 51 4.82 0.35 -9.16
N TYR A 52 4.44 1.59 -9.48
CA TYR A 52 4.09 2.00 -10.84
C TYR A 52 5.32 2.15 -11.75
N GLU A 53 6.39 2.80 -11.26
CA GLU A 53 7.64 2.96 -12.01
C GLU A 53 8.34 1.63 -12.27
N THR A 54 8.19 0.67 -11.36
CA THR A 54 8.73 -0.70 -11.50
C THR A 54 7.74 -1.68 -12.16
N TYR A 55 6.62 -1.18 -12.69
CA TYR A 55 5.62 -2.01 -13.35
C TYR A 55 5.95 -2.20 -14.83
N ASP A 56 6.05 -3.46 -15.25
CA ASP A 56 6.14 -3.81 -16.67
C ASP A 56 4.73 -3.74 -17.29
N LEU A 57 4.52 -2.83 -18.23
CA LEU A 57 3.25 -2.65 -18.95
C LEU A 57 2.86 -3.89 -19.79
N ASN A 58 3.81 -4.81 -20.04
CA ASN A 58 3.51 -6.09 -20.68
C ASN A 58 2.84 -7.09 -19.72
N HIS A 59 2.87 -6.84 -18.42
CA HIS A 59 2.14 -7.62 -17.43
C HIS A 59 0.69 -7.14 -17.32
N SER A 60 -0.16 -7.94 -16.63
CA SER A 60 -1.57 -7.60 -16.45
C SER A 60 -1.77 -6.58 -15.32
N LEU A 61 -2.74 -5.67 -15.49
CA LEU A 61 -3.12 -4.72 -14.43
C LEU A 61 -3.59 -5.42 -13.15
N TYR A 62 -4.05 -6.67 -13.25
CA TYR A 62 -4.33 -7.51 -12.09
C TYR A 62 -3.08 -7.80 -11.27
N SER A 63 -1.97 -8.15 -11.93
CA SER A 63 -0.68 -8.35 -11.25
C SER A 63 -0.12 -7.06 -10.64
N PHE A 64 -0.37 -5.90 -11.28
CA PHE A 64 -0.03 -4.60 -10.71
C PHE A 64 -0.74 -4.37 -9.37
N ILE A 65 -2.06 -4.58 -9.32
CA ILE A 65 -2.86 -4.42 -8.09
C ILE A 65 -2.36 -5.35 -6.98
N GLU A 66 -2.00 -6.58 -7.32
CA GLU A 66 -1.57 -7.58 -6.33
C GLU A 66 -0.26 -7.19 -5.64
N LYS A 67 0.59 -6.34 -6.26
CA LYS A 67 1.80 -5.80 -5.61
C LYS A 67 1.51 -4.95 -4.37
N PHE A 68 0.33 -4.33 -4.27
CA PHE A 68 -0.04 -3.48 -3.12
C PHE A 68 -0.53 -4.27 -1.90
N VAL A 69 -0.97 -5.53 -2.11
CA VAL A 69 -1.60 -6.34 -1.07
C VAL A 69 -0.72 -6.50 0.18
N PRO A 70 0.59 -6.82 0.08
CA PRO A 70 1.44 -6.96 1.26
C PRO A 70 1.55 -5.67 2.08
N ILE A 71 1.69 -4.51 1.42
CA ILE A 71 1.80 -3.21 2.09
C ILE A 71 0.49 -2.83 2.78
N ILE A 72 -0.65 -3.01 2.11
CA ILE A 72 -1.97 -2.74 2.71
C ILE A 72 -2.17 -3.64 3.94
N ASN A 73 -1.90 -4.94 3.80
CA ASN A 73 -2.02 -5.90 4.88
C ASN A 73 -1.16 -5.52 6.09
N PHE A 74 0.09 -5.11 5.85
CA PHE A 74 0.99 -4.70 6.92
C PHE A 74 0.54 -3.42 7.62
N LEU A 75 0.26 -2.36 6.86
CA LEU A 75 -0.14 -1.06 7.41
C LEU A 75 -1.46 -1.14 8.20
N LEU A 76 -2.35 -2.04 7.81
CA LEU A 76 -3.63 -2.27 8.49
C LEU A 76 -3.60 -3.39 9.52
N PHE A 77 -2.44 -4.03 9.73
CA PHE A 77 -2.26 -5.19 10.62
C PHE A 77 -3.21 -6.36 10.33
N GLU A 78 -3.54 -6.58 9.06
CA GLU A 78 -4.43 -7.66 8.62
C GLU A 78 -3.68 -8.95 8.30
N ASP A 79 -2.42 -8.85 7.86
CA ASP A 79 -1.52 -9.98 7.60
C ASP A 79 -0.06 -9.52 7.68
N LEU A 80 0.78 -10.27 8.40
CA LEU A 80 2.18 -9.93 8.68
C LEU A 80 3.17 -11.00 8.19
N GLU A 81 2.72 -11.96 7.39
CA GLU A 81 3.55 -13.10 6.95
C GLU A 81 4.49 -12.78 5.77
N TYR A 82 4.45 -11.54 5.25
CA TYR A 82 5.23 -11.14 4.09
C TYR A 82 6.68 -10.74 4.44
N ASN A 83 7.63 -11.27 3.67
CA ASN A 83 9.04 -10.93 3.80
C ASN A 83 9.41 -9.74 2.90
N PHE A 84 9.35 -8.53 3.46
CA PHE A 84 9.64 -7.28 2.76
C PHE A 84 11.10 -7.20 2.31
N ASN A 85 11.32 -6.75 1.07
CA ASN A 85 12.65 -6.43 0.58
C ASN A 85 13.16 -5.07 1.11
N SER A 86 14.40 -4.70 0.79
CA SER A 86 15.01 -3.47 1.30
C SER A 86 14.25 -2.19 0.91
N ASP A 87 13.76 -2.11 -0.32
CA ASP A 87 13.07 -0.92 -0.83
C ASP A 87 11.68 -0.79 -0.19
N GLU A 88 10.97 -1.91 -0.06
CA GLU A 88 9.68 -1.94 0.63
C GLU A 88 9.80 -1.58 2.10
N LYS A 89 10.83 -2.09 2.79
CA LYS A 89 11.15 -1.69 4.17
C LYS A 89 11.36 -0.18 4.28
N LYS A 90 12.11 0.41 3.35
CA LYS A 90 12.35 1.87 3.32
C LYS A 90 11.04 2.65 3.12
N LEU A 91 10.17 2.20 2.21
CA LEU A 91 8.87 2.84 1.99
C LEU A 91 7.97 2.75 3.22
N ILE A 92 7.93 1.58 3.87
CA ILE A 92 7.19 1.38 5.12
C ILE A 92 7.70 2.33 6.21
N LEU A 93 9.02 2.47 6.35
CA LEU A 93 9.62 3.39 7.32
C LEU A 93 9.27 4.85 6.99
N ASN A 94 9.28 5.24 5.71
CA ASN A 94 8.84 6.57 5.30
C ASN A 94 7.37 6.82 5.69
N VAL A 95 6.47 5.85 5.48
CA VAL A 95 5.06 5.95 5.92
C VAL A 95 4.98 6.14 7.41
N PHE A 96 5.73 5.36 8.18
CA PHE A 96 5.75 5.48 9.64
C PHE A 96 6.21 6.88 10.08
N ASP A 97 7.35 7.35 9.58
CA ASP A 97 7.95 8.63 9.97
C ASP A 97 7.05 9.82 9.63
N LEU A 98 6.52 9.86 8.42
CA LEU A 98 5.67 10.97 7.94
C LEU A 98 4.27 10.93 8.56
N SER A 99 3.77 9.74 8.92
CA SER A 99 2.49 9.58 9.61
C SER A 99 2.59 9.71 11.13
N ALA A 100 3.80 9.85 11.70
CA ALA A 100 4.00 9.90 13.15
C ALA A 100 3.26 11.06 13.83
N ASN A 101 3.08 12.17 13.12
CA ASN A 101 2.37 13.35 13.62
C ASN A 101 0.85 13.30 13.40
N THR A 102 0.35 12.35 12.60
CA THR A 102 -1.08 12.25 12.25
C THR A 102 -1.76 11.04 12.87
N LEU A 103 -1.01 9.96 13.12
CA LEU A 103 -1.52 8.74 13.72
C LEU A 103 -1.75 8.90 15.23
N ALA A 104 -2.80 8.26 15.72
CA ALA A 104 -3.03 8.13 17.16
C ALA A 104 -1.89 7.31 17.82
N SER A 105 -1.51 7.68 19.05
CA SER A 105 -0.37 7.08 19.77
C SER A 105 -0.46 5.55 19.89
N ASN A 106 -1.65 5.01 20.11
CA ASN A 106 -1.87 3.56 20.17
C ASN A 106 -1.57 2.86 18.83
N LYS A 107 -1.95 3.46 17.70
CA LYS A 107 -1.65 2.95 16.35
C LYS A 107 -0.17 3.07 16.05
N LEU A 108 0.44 4.21 16.38
CA LEU A 108 1.87 4.44 16.20
C LEU A 108 2.70 3.40 16.98
N ASN A 109 2.36 3.17 18.25
CA ASN A 109 3.04 2.17 19.08
C ASN A 109 2.88 0.76 18.50
N LYS A 110 1.69 0.41 18.01
CA LYS A 110 1.44 -0.88 17.37
C LYS A 110 2.26 -1.05 16.09
N LEU A 111 2.37 0.01 15.29
CA LEU A 111 3.15 0.00 14.05
C LEU A 111 4.64 -0.14 14.37
N ALA A 112 5.17 0.65 15.30
CA ALA A 112 6.55 0.54 15.78
C ALA A 112 6.88 -0.88 16.27
N SER A 113 5.97 -1.49 17.04
CA SER A 113 6.14 -2.85 17.55
C SER A 113 6.19 -3.89 16.42
N ALA A 114 5.37 -3.73 15.39
CA ALA A 114 5.37 -4.60 14.21
C ALA A 114 6.64 -4.42 13.37
N LEU A 115 7.12 -3.18 13.20
CA LEU A 115 8.37 -2.88 12.49
C LEU A 115 9.57 -3.57 13.15
N VAL A 116 9.65 -3.54 14.48
CA VAL A 116 10.72 -4.23 15.23
C VAL A 116 10.58 -5.76 15.10
N SER A 117 9.36 -6.28 15.28
CA SER A 117 9.11 -7.73 15.23
C SER A 117 9.45 -8.35 13.87
N LEU A 118 9.20 -7.61 12.78
CA LEU A 118 9.52 -8.03 11.41
C LEU A 118 10.94 -7.64 10.97
N LYS A 119 11.78 -7.10 11.86
CA LYS A 119 13.15 -6.64 11.54
C LYS A 119 13.17 -5.67 10.35
N ILE A 120 12.19 -4.77 10.34
CA ILE A 120 12.13 -3.63 9.42
C ILE A 120 12.90 -2.47 10.04
N LEU A 121 12.69 -2.23 11.34
CA LEU A 121 13.52 -1.38 12.18
C LEU A 121 14.41 -2.28 13.04
N ASN A 122 15.73 -2.04 13.04
CA ASN A 122 16.68 -2.76 13.89
C ASN A 122 16.87 -2.03 15.22
#